data_AF-A0A2G9ZXF9-F1
#
_entry.id   AF-A0A2G9ZXF9-F1
#
_cell.length_a   1.000
_cell.length_b   1.000
_cell.length_c   1.000
_cell.angle_alpha   90.00
_cell.angle_beta   90.00
_cell.angle_gamma   90.00
#
_symmetry.space_group_name_H-M   'P 1'
#
loop_
_entity.id
_entity.type
_entity.pdbx_description
1 polymer ?
#
loop_
_entity_poly.entity_id
_entity_poly.type
_entity_poly.pdbx_seq_one_letter_code
_entity_poly.pdbx_strand_id
1 'polypeptide(L)'
;MSVISEKVKGYLNATGKMNVLSTANKAGETNVAMFGSLLLSDDTTMMLMLGDNNTYANLKENPHAALLVVLPGKTGMQTEGCRIYLKLRSIEDSGDMLDRMKTGVRAKVGNAAEMLKHLVIFDIIKTRPILDMGQGI
;
A
#
# COMPACT_ATOMS: atom_id res chain seq x y z
N MET A 1 -4.99 -3.35 20.67
CA MET A 1 -3.55 -3.00 20.50
C MET A 1 -3.36 -2.58 19.05
N SER A 2 -2.67 -1.46 18.81
CA SER A 2 -2.38 -1.00 17.45
C SER A 2 -1.50 -2.04 16.75
N VAL A 3 -1.81 -2.38 15.50
CA VAL A 3 -1.07 -3.40 14.72
C VAL A 3 0.23 -2.80 14.15
N ILE A 4 0.40 -1.48 14.25
CA ILE A 4 1.55 -0.74 13.71
C ILE A 4 2.24 0.07 14.81
N SER A 5 3.57 0.02 14.85
CA SER A 5 4.38 0.84 15.75
C SER A 5 4.56 2.26 15.23
N GLU A 6 4.96 3.20 16.10
CA GLU A 6 5.29 4.58 15.69
C GLU A 6 6.41 4.62 14.64
N LYS A 7 7.33 3.65 14.66
CA LYS A 7 8.37 3.51 13.64
C LYS A 7 7.80 3.16 12.27
N VAL A 8 6.82 2.25 12.20
CA VAL A 8 6.08 1.93 10.96
C VAL A 8 5.32 3.15 10.44
N LYS A 9 4.65 3.89 11.33
CA LYS A 9 3.96 5.13 10.97
C LYS A 9 4.94 6.15 10.38
N GLY A 10 6.13 6.28 10.98
CA GLY A 10 7.22 7.10 10.45
C GLY A 10 7.59 6.72 9.01
N TYR A 11 7.78 5.43 8.73
CA TYR A 11 8.05 4.95 7.37
C TYR A 11 6.92 5.22 6.39
N LEU A 12 5.67 5.04 6.80
CA LEU A 12 4.49 5.28 5.95
C LEU A 12 4.27 6.76 5.65
N ASN A 13 4.68 7.66 6.53
CA ASN A 13 4.54 9.10 6.34
C ASN A 13 5.76 9.77 5.70
N ALA A 14 6.88 9.06 5.59
CA ALA A 14 8.10 9.59 5.01
C ALA A 14 7.94 9.99 3.53
N THR A 15 8.61 11.07 3.16
CA THR A 15 8.77 11.51 1.76
C THR A 15 9.87 10.69 1.09
N GLY A 16 9.82 10.56 -0.25
CA GLY A 16 10.82 9.79 -1.01
C GLY A 16 10.79 8.27 -0.80
N LYS A 17 9.84 7.74 -0.01
CA LYS A 17 9.62 6.30 0.11
C LYS A 17 9.08 5.71 -1.20
N MET A 18 9.46 4.47 -1.46
CA MET A 18 8.85 3.62 -2.49
C MET A 18 7.88 2.65 -1.84
N ASN A 19 6.68 2.52 -2.42
CA ASN A 19 5.69 1.54 -2.01
C ASN A 19 5.55 0.51 -3.12
N VAL A 20 5.96 -0.73 -2.84
CA VAL A 20 5.88 -1.86 -3.78
C VAL A 20 4.85 -2.84 -3.26
N LEU A 21 3.75 -3.03 -3.98
CA LEU A 21 2.69 -3.96 -3.60
C LEU A 21 2.78 -5.23 -4.43
N SER A 22 2.81 -6.36 -3.74
CA SER A 22 2.73 -7.70 -4.32
C SER A 22 1.35 -8.28 -4.09
N THR A 23 0.79 -8.88 -5.14
CA THR A 23 -0.51 -9.59 -5.15
C THR A 23 -0.36 -10.89 -5.94
N ALA A 24 -1.34 -11.77 -5.86
CA ALA A 24 -1.40 -12.95 -6.72
C ALA A 24 -2.86 -13.25 -7.09
N ASN A 25 -3.10 -13.90 -8.23
CA ASN A 25 -4.43 -14.40 -8.57
C ASN A 25 -4.74 -15.72 -7.84
N LYS A 26 -5.90 -16.33 -8.10
CA LYS A 26 -6.30 -17.61 -7.47
C LYS A 26 -5.44 -18.81 -7.88
N ALA A 27 -4.75 -18.72 -9.03
CA ALA A 27 -3.83 -19.75 -9.51
C ALA A 27 -2.43 -19.63 -8.88
N GLY A 28 -2.17 -18.55 -8.11
CA GLY A 28 -0.88 -18.29 -7.50
C GLY A 28 0.10 -17.52 -8.39
N GLU A 29 -0.33 -17.03 -9.56
CA GLU A 29 0.50 -16.19 -10.42
C GLU A 29 0.68 -14.82 -9.76
N THR A 30 1.94 -14.46 -9.51
CA THR A 30 2.29 -13.25 -8.75
C THR A 30 2.38 -12.02 -9.64
N ASN A 31 2.00 -10.87 -9.09
CA ASN A 31 2.20 -9.55 -9.66
C ASN A 31 2.88 -8.63 -8.64
N VAL A 32 3.75 -7.74 -9.12
CA VAL A 32 4.42 -6.71 -8.30
C VAL A 32 4.39 -5.37 -9.03
N ALA A 33 3.99 -4.31 -8.34
CA ALA A 33 3.91 -2.97 -8.91
C ALA A 33 4.14 -1.86 -7.87
N MET A 34 4.53 -0.67 -8.33
CA MET A 34 4.73 0.50 -7.48
C MET A 34 3.47 1.37 -7.40
N PHE A 35 3.18 1.93 -6.21
CA PHE A 35 1.98 2.73 -5.99
C PHE A 35 2.23 4.00 -5.17
N GLY A 36 1.99 5.16 -5.78
CA GLY A 36 2.13 6.48 -5.12
C GLY A 36 0.88 6.95 -4.36
N SER A 37 -0.28 6.35 -4.62
CA SER A 37 -1.59 6.69 -4.03
C SER A 37 -1.88 5.99 -2.70
N LEU A 38 -0.93 5.19 -2.21
CA LEU A 38 -1.07 4.40 -0.99
C LEU A 38 -0.95 5.28 0.27
N LEU A 39 -1.87 5.12 1.21
CA LEU A 39 -1.83 5.82 2.50
C LEU A 39 -2.30 4.95 3.68
N LEU A 40 -1.91 5.41 4.86
CA LEU A 40 -2.42 4.93 6.14
C LEU A 40 -3.63 5.79 6.55
N SER A 41 -4.82 5.19 6.63
CA SER A 41 -6.04 5.92 7.02
C SER A 41 -6.17 6.04 8.54
N ASP A 42 -5.84 4.94 9.23
CA ASP A 42 -5.79 4.82 10.69
C ASP A 42 -4.80 3.71 11.07
N ASP A 43 -4.68 3.42 12.35
CA ASP A 43 -3.74 2.43 12.91
C ASP A 43 -3.97 0.96 12.45
N THR A 44 -5.04 0.70 11.71
CA THR A 44 -5.47 -0.64 11.26
C THR A 44 -5.81 -0.71 9.77
N THR A 45 -5.96 0.44 9.10
CA THR A 45 -6.52 0.52 7.75
C THR A 45 -5.57 1.22 6.78
N MET A 46 -5.32 0.58 5.63
CA MET A 46 -4.63 1.20 4.50
C MET A 46 -5.56 1.38 3.31
N MET A 47 -5.32 2.43 2.52
CA MET A 47 -6.11 2.72 1.33
C MET A 47 -5.22 2.92 0.11
N LEU A 48 -5.74 2.52 -1.05
CA LEU A 48 -5.04 2.59 -2.33
C LEU A 48 -6.02 2.88 -3.46
N MET A 49 -5.69 3.87 -4.30
CA MET A 49 -6.43 4.09 -5.55
C MET A 49 -5.84 3.23 -6.67
N LEU A 50 -6.69 2.50 -7.38
CA LEU A 50 -6.33 1.68 -8.54
C LEU A 50 -7.17 2.03 -9.77
N GLY A 51 -6.61 1.76 -10.95
CA GLY A 51 -7.38 1.61 -12.19
C GLY A 51 -7.61 0.13 -12.53
N ASP A 52 -8.05 -0.14 -13.75
CA ASP A 52 -8.24 -1.49 -14.29
C ASP A 52 -6.91 -2.19 -14.60
N ASN A 53 -6.16 -2.60 -13.58
CA ASN A 53 -4.84 -3.22 -13.71
C ASN A 53 -4.76 -4.63 -13.10
N ASN A 54 -3.62 -5.30 -13.27
CA ASN A 54 -3.39 -6.66 -12.73
C ASN A 54 -3.52 -6.73 -11.21
N THR A 55 -3.18 -5.66 -10.48
CA THR A 55 -3.35 -5.63 -9.02
C THR A 55 -4.84 -5.65 -8.66
N TYR A 56 -5.66 -4.85 -9.33
CA TYR A 56 -7.11 -4.87 -9.14
C TYR A 56 -7.73 -6.22 -9.53
N ALA A 57 -7.32 -6.78 -10.68
CA ALA A 57 -7.77 -8.11 -11.11
C ALA A 57 -7.44 -9.20 -10.07
N ASN A 58 -6.19 -9.22 -9.58
CA ASN A 58 -5.75 -10.17 -8.56
C ASN A 58 -6.55 -10.05 -7.27
N LEU A 59 -6.78 -8.83 -6.78
CA LEU A 59 -7.47 -8.59 -5.51
C LEU A 59 -8.94 -9.05 -5.51
N LYS A 60 -9.59 -9.06 -6.68
CA LYS A 60 -10.94 -9.63 -6.82
C LYS A 60 -10.97 -11.15 -6.67
N GLU A 61 -9.85 -11.83 -6.93
CA GLU A 61 -9.75 -13.29 -6.83
C GLU A 61 -9.09 -13.75 -5.52
N ASN A 62 -8.16 -12.97 -5.00
CA ASN A 62 -7.37 -13.29 -3.83
C ASN A 62 -7.18 -12.02 -2.97
N PRO A 63 -7.72 -11.98 -1.74
CA PRO A 63 -7.72 -10.77 -0.92
C PRO A 63 -6.35 -10.47 -0.30
N HIS A 64 -5.33 -11.31 -0.46
CA HIS A 64 -4.04 -11.14 0.22
C HIS A 64 -3.07 -10.29 -0.59
N ALA A 65 -2.39 -9.37 0.11
CA ALA A 65 -1.33 -8.57 -0.47
C ALA A 65 -0.16 -8.39 0.52
N ALA A 66 1.04 -8.15 -0.03
CA ALA A 66 2.22 -7.79 0.74
C ALA A 66 2.81 -6.49 0.20
N LEU A 67 2.89 -5.49 1.07
CA LEU A 67 3.47 -4.19 0.79
C LEU A 67 4.89 -4.14 1.32
N LEU A 68 5.84 -3.75 0.48
CA LEU A 68 7.18 -3.36 0.87
C LEU A 68 7.28 -1.84 0.78
N VAL A 69 7.59 -1.21 1.91
CA VAL A 69 7.90 0.22 1.99
C VAL A 69 9.41 0.35 2.12
N VAL A 70 10.03 1.10 1.22
CA VAL A 70 11.48 1.29 1.17
C VAL A 70 11.83 2.77 1.24
N LEU A 71 12.69 3.11 2.18
CA LEU A 71 13.41 4.38 2.21
C LEU A 71 14.85 4.10 1.78
N PRO A 72 15.29 4.62 0.61
CA PRO A 72 16.61 4.30 0.08
C PRO A 72 17.71 4.89 0.99
N GLY A 73 18.66 4.03 1.37
CA GLY A 73 19.93 4.44 1.96
C GLY A 73 21.04 4.47 0.90
N LYS A 74 22.26 4.89 1.28
CA LYS A 74 23.41 4.85 0.35
C LYS A 74 23.92 3.42 0.10
N THR A 75 23.60 2.49 1.00
CA THR A 75 23.95 1.06 0.90
C THR A 75 22.76 0.19 1.28
N GLY A 76 22.79 -1.10 0.92
CA GLY A 76 21.72 -2.05 1.27
C GLY A 76 21.48 -2.17 2.78
N MET A 77 22.54 -2.10 3.59
CA MET A 77 22.43 -2.10 5.06
C MET A 77 21.83 -0.81 5.64
N GLN A 78 21.90 0.30 4.90
CA GLN A 78 21.31 1.59 5.28
C GLN A 78 19.88 1.75 4.76
N THR A 79 19.36 0.77 4.03
CA THR A 79 17.98 0.83 3.53
C THR A 79 17.03 0.64 4.70
N GLU A 80 16.12 1.59 4.86
CA GLU A 80 15.11 1.56 5.90
C GLU A 80 13.73 1.22 5.34
N GLY A 81 12.81 0.87 6.23
CA GLY A 81 11.42 0.64 5.87
C GLY A 81 10.82 -0.57 6.56
N CYS A 82 9.76 -1.11 5.97
CA CYS A 82 9.02 -2.22 6.55
C CYS A 82 8.29 -3.05 5.49
N ARG A 83 7.88 -4.25 5.88
CA ARG A 83 6.93 -5.09 5.17
C ARG A 83 5.60 -5.04 5.91
N ILE A 84 4.50 -4.87 5.18
CA ILE A 84 3.15 -4.83 5.73
C ILE A 84 2.31 -5.86 4.98
N TYR A 85 1.68 -6.76 5.72
CA TYR A 85 0.82 -7.78 5.15
C TYR A 85 -0.62 -7.33 5.31
N LEU A 86 -1.34 -7.37 4.20
CA LEU A 86 -2.64 -6.76 4.05
C LEU A 86 -3.66 -7.83 3.65
N LYS A 87 -4.90 -7.60 4.05
CA LYS A 87 -6.06 -8.32 3.53
C LYS A 87 -7.08 -7.31 3.03
N LEU A 88 -7.59 -7.53 1.83
CA LEU A 88 -8.65 -6.72 1.24
C LEU A 88 -9.87 -6.75 2.17
N ARG A 89 -10.31 -5.57 2.59
CA ARG A 89 -11.56 -5.35 3.33
C ARG A 89 -12.70 -5.09 2.36
N SER A 90 -12.52 -4.13 1.45
CA SER A 90 -13.52 -3.72 0.47
C SER A 90 -12.90 -3.00 -0.73
N ILE A 91 -13.67 -2.92 -1.81
CA ILE A 91 -13.38 -2.06 -2.96
C ILE A 91 -14.61 -1.19 -3.15
N GLU A 92 -14.39 0.13 -3.25
CA GLU A 92 -15.41 1.13 -3.48
C GLU A 92 -15.20 1.76 -4.85
N ASP A 93 -16.27 1.91 -5.62
CA ASP A 93 -16.26 2.49 -6.98
C ASP A 93 -16.91 3.89 -7.03
N SER A 94 -17.43 4.36 -5.90
CA SER A 94 -18.02 5.68 -5.74
C SER A 94 -18.05 6.08 -4.25
N GLY A 95 -18.26 7.38 -3.99
CA GLY A 95 -18.47 7.93 -2.65
C GLY A 95 -17.43 8.97 -2.23
N ASP A 96 -17.74 9.72 -1.18
CA ASP A 96 -16.97 10.89 -0.73
C ASP A 96 -15.50 10.57 -0.44
N MET A 97 -15.21 9.38 0.11
CA MET A 97 -13.84 8.99 0.42
C MET A 97 -13.02 8.76 -0.87
N LEU A 98 -13.61 8.12 -1.87
CA LEU A 98 -12.99 7.95 -3.19
C LEU A 98 -12.73 9.32 -3.83
N ASP A 99 -13.70 10.23 -3.80
CA ASP A 99 -13.57 11.56 -4.41
C ASP A 99 -12.49 12.40 -3.72
N ARG A 100 -12.43 12.35 -2.39
CA ARG A 100 -11.38 13.00 -1.59
C ARG A 100 -10.00 12.45 -1.95
N MET A 101 -9.89 11.13 -2.03
CA MET A 101 -8.68 10.42 -2.40
C MET A 101 -8.20 10.76 -3.80
N LYS A 102 -9.12 10.71 -4.78
CA LYS A 102 -8.84 11.05 -6.18
C LYS A 102 -8.40 12.51 -6.31
N THR A 103 -9.00 13.43 -5.55
CA THR A 103 -8.58 14.83 -5.50
C THR A 103 -7.16 14.99 -4.97
N GLY A 104 -6.81 14.29 -3.89
CA GLY A 104 -5.44 14.29 -3.34
C GLY A 104 -4.40 13.73 -4.32
N VAL A 105 -4.76 12.71 -5.10
CA VAL A 105 -3.89 12.18 -6.16
C VAL A 105 -3.79 13.16 -7.34
N ARG A 106 -4.90 13.76 -7.77
CA ARG A 106 -4.95 14.75 -8.86
C ARG A 106 -4.04 15.94 -8.60
N ALA A 107 -3.92 16.39 -7.35
CA ALA A 107 -2.97 17.45 -6.96
C ALA A 107 -1.49 17.09 -7.23
N LYS A 108 -1.14 15.80 -7.33
CA LYS A 108 0.23 15.32 -7.55
C LYS A 108 0.52 14.93 -9.00
N VAL A 109 -0.46 14.33 -9.68
CA VAL A 109 -0.26 13.73 -11.02
C VAL A 109 -1.18 14.31 -12.11
N GLY A 110 -1.98 15.33 -11.79
CA GLY A 110 -2.92 15.96 -12.71
C GLY A 110 -3.94 14.98 -13.26
N ASN A 111 -4.24 15.09 -14.57
CA ASN A 111 -5.29 14.31 -15.24
C ASN A 111 -5.04 12.80 -15.25
N ALA A 112 -3.82 12.34 -14.96
CA ALA A 112 -3.54 10.91 -14.79
C ALA A 112 -4.39 10.28 -13.67
N ALA A 113 -4.88 11.08 -12.72
CA ALA A 113 -5.79 10.62 -11.68
C ALA A 113 -7.13 10.10 -12.23
N GLU A 114 -7.56 10.45 -13.45
CA GLU A 114 -8.79 9.93 -14.04
C GLU A 114 -8.73 8.43 -14.36
N MET A 115 -7.54 7.88 -14.52
CA MET A 115 -7.34 6.45 -14.70
C MET A 115 -7.64 5.66 -13.42
N LEU A 116 -7.72 6.33 -12.27
CA LEU A 116 -8.02 5.73 -10.98
C LEU A 116 -9.54 5.70 -10.78
N LYS A 117 -10.07 4.49 -10.64
CA LYS A 117 -11.50 4.19 -10.62
C LYS A 117 -11.95 3.53 -9.33
N HIS A 118 -11.03 2.84 -8.64
CA HIS A 118 -11.35 1.98 -7.52
C HIS A 118 -10.59 2.45 -6.28
N LEU A 119 -11.30 2.68 -5.19
CA LEU A 119 -10.72 2.84 -3.87
C LEU A 119 -10.67 1.47 -3.19
N VAL A 120 -9.46 0.97 -3.00
CA VAL A 120 -9.20 -0.30 -2.32
C VAL A 120 -8.88 -0.04 -0.86
N ILE A 121 -9.57 -0.74 0.03
CA ILE A 121 -9.42 -0.63 1.48
C ILE A 121 -8.89 -1.95 2.03
N PHE A 122 -7.80 -1.89 2.80
CA PHE A 122 -7.14 -3.04 3.38
C PHE A 122 -7.16 -3.00 4.90
N ASP A 123 -7.31 -4.18 5.51
CA ASP A 123 -6.91 -4.45 6.89
C ASP A 123 -5.41 -4.71 6.96
N ILE A 124 -4.75 -4.11 7.96
CA ILE A 124 -3.37 -4.42 8.32
C ILE A 124 -3.38 -5.68 9.19
N ILE A 125 -2.77 -6.76 8.68
CA ILE A 125 -2.71 -8.04 9.37
C ILE A 125 -1.47 -8.14 10.26
N LYS A 126 -0.33 -7.70 9.74
CA LYS A 126 0.95 -7.72 10.47
C LYS A 126 1.97 -6.80 9.80
N THR A 127 2.89 -6.30 10.60
CA THR A 127 4.09 -5.59 10.16
C THR A 127 5.31 -6.48 10.39
N ARG A 128 6.35 -6.30 9.57
CA ARG A 128 7.65 -6.92 9.76
C ARG A 128 8.77 -5.97 9.38
N PRO A 129 9.93 -6.06 10.04
CA PRO A 129 11.10 -5.29 9.67
C PRO A 129 11.46 -5.53 8.20
N ILE A 130 12.05 -4.55 7.52
CA ILE A 130 12.41 -4.67 6.09
C ILE A 130 13.34 -5.87 5.85
N LEU A 131 14.27 -6.10 6.79
CA LEU A 131 15.09 -7.31 6.87
C LEU A 131 14.83 -7.98 8.22
N ASP A 132 14.91 -9.32 8.29
CA ASP A 132 14.70 -10.07 9.53
C ASP A 132 15.92 -10.02 10.47
N MET A 133 16.34 -8.80 10.83
CA MET A 133 17.54 -8.48 11.63
C MET A 133 17.20 -7.77 12.95
N GLY A 134 16.00 -7.97 13.50
CA GLY A 134 15.64 -7.46 14.83
C GLY A 134 15.46 -5.93 14.92
N GLN A 135 14.96 -5.28 13.86
CA GLN A 135 14.90 -3.81 13.75
C GLN A 135 13.78 -3.15 14.58
N GLY A 136 13.12 -3.92 15.46
CA GLY A 136 12.19 -3.43 16.49
C GLY A 136 11.00 -2.64 15.95
N ILE A 137 10.22 -3.25 15.05
CA ILE A 137 8.98 -2.63 14.53
C ILE A 137 7.72 -3.40 14.90
#